data_AF-A0A7W7LV82-F1
#
_entry.id   AF-A0A7W7LV82-F1
#
_cell.length_a   1.000
_cell.length_b   1.000
_cell.length_c   1.000
_cell.angle_alpha   90.00
_cell.angle_beta   90.00
_cell.angle_gamma   90.00
#
_symmetry.space_group_name_H-M   'P 1'
#
loop_
_entity.id
_entity.type
_entity.pdbx_description
1 polymer ?
#
loop_
_entity_poly.entity_id
_entity_poly.type
_entity_poly.pdbx_seq_one_letter_code
_entity_poly.pdbx_strand_id
1 'polypeptide(L)'
;MGTVRNVHIRTLPAPADRAGALLDRIAGADDPLFPSPAWAPVRFDRPLAVGAAGGHGPVRYTVAEYEPGRRVRFAFDPPGNGFHELSVEPLGPGRCLLRHVLEQDQRGTERLAWLLAVRAVHGTVVEELLDNAELALTGATARPARRGRYVRLVQRLTWDRPAATDVPEAAGLLHAALPVADHQDAFAVEWRPGMPADPEAWNVLPGDPSVVEYDGAEGLYGEDGKHLTYRVSVLVDESARRVTMSSRVRPHDRWGRLHWALVRRAHPVAARLLLRRAHRRLALAALRAGERHASHLVSDGVDAGSDPVVLMS
;
A
#
# COMPACT_ATOMS: atom_id res chain seq x y z
N MET A 1 -34.59 7.34 0.38
CA MET A 1 -33.30 7.58 1.07
C MET A 1 -33.20 6.59 2.21
N GLY A 2 -31.99 6.22 2.64
CA GLY A 2 -31.83 5.40 3.83
C GLY A 2 -30.39 5.40 4.30
N THR A 3 -30.20 5.80 5.56
CA THR A 3 -28.94 5.76 6.25
C THR A 3 -28.41 4.33 6.27
N VAL A 4 -27.14 4.15 5.94
CA VAL A 4 -26.37 2.96 6.29
C VAL A 4 -25.70 3.24 7.61
N ARG A 5 -25.89 2.34 8.58
CA ARG A 5 -25.05 2.25 9.76
C ARG A 5 -24.37 0.88 9.77
N ASN A 6 -23.04 0.86 9.79
CA ASN A 6 -22.24 -0.36 9.82
C ASN A 6 -21.23 -0.23 10.97
N VAL A 7 -21.36 -1.10 11.96
CA VAL A 7 -20.58 -1.08 13.19
C VAL A 7 -19.80 -2.38 13.30
N HIS A 8 -18.51 -2.27 13.61
CA HIS A 8 -17.65 -3.40 13.93
C HIS A 8 -17.02 -3.15 15.32
N ILE A 9 -16.90 -4.18 16.14
CA ILE A 9 -16.36 -4.08 17.50
C ILE A 9 -15.41 -5.24 17.80
N ARG A 10 -14.37 -4.98 18.58
CA ARG A 10 -13.48 -6.00 19.14
C ARG A 10 -13.11 -5.68 20.57
N THR A 11 -13.34 -6.63 21.47
CA THR A 11 -12.73 -6.60 22.80
C THR A 11 -11.30 -7.11 22.67
N LEU A 12 -10.34 -6.32 23.12
CA LEU A 12 -8.91 -6.60 23.03
C LEU A 12 -8.35 -6.83 24.45
N PRO A 13 -7.49 -7.85 24.66
CA PRO A 13 -6.91 -8.16 25.97
C PRO A 13 -5.68 -7.27 26.26
N ALA A 14 -5.87 -5.96 26.13
CA ALA A 14 -4.88 -4.94 26.45
C ALA A 14 -5.55 -3.72 27.09
N PRO A 15 -4.82 -2.94 27.91
CA PRO A 15 -5.33 -1.68 28.45
C PRO A 15 -5.62 -0.65 27.34
N ALA A 16 -6.52 0.30 27.62
CA ALA A 16 -7.05 1.25 26.62
C ALA A 16 -6.06 2.35 26.20
N ASP A 17 -5.02 2.62 26.99
CA ASP A 17 -3.94 3.56 26.65
C ASP A 17 -3.06 3.02 25.51
N ARG A 18 -2.66 1.75 25.55
CA ARG A 18 -1.91 1.07 24.48
C ARG A 18 -2.69 1.05 23.17
N ALA A 19 -3.98 0.71 23.22
CA ALA A 19 -4.84 0.73 22.03
C ALA A 19 -5.05 2.17 21.50
N GLY A 20 -5.16 3.15 22.39
CA GLY A 20 -5.20 4.58 22.05
C GLY A 20 -3.92 5.05 21.36
N ALA A 21 -2.75 4.67 21.85
CA ALA A 21 -1.46 5.03 21.25
C ALA A 21 -1.25 4.44 19.84
N LEU A 22 -1.94 3.35 19.49
CA LEU A 22 -2.00 2.86 18.10
C LEU A 22 -2.97 3.68 17.24
N LEU A 23 -4.11 4.11 17.81
CA LEU A 23 -5.10 4.94 17.15
C LEU A 23 -4.53 6.31 16.74
N ASP A 24 -3.75 6.93 17.62
CA ASP A 24 -3.14 8.25 17.40
C ASP A 24 -2.13 8.27 16.24
N ARG A 25 -1.66 7.10 15.79
CA ARG A 25 -0.71 6.94 14.68
C ARG A 25 -1.36 6.48 13.37
N ILE A 26 -2.70 6.41 13.30
CA ILE A 26 -3.39 6.10 12.05
C ILE A 26 -3.06 7.13 10.95
N ALA A 27 -2.88 6.67 9.72
CA ALA A 27 -2.35 7.42 8.58
C ALA A 27 -0.90 7.96 8.73
N GLY A 28 -0.22 7.63 9.82
CA GLY A 28 1.19 7.95 10.06
C GLY A 28 2.16 7.24 9.09
N ALA A 29 3.45 7.49 9.26
CA ALA A 29 4.48 6.77 8.50
C ALA A 29 4.54 5.28 8.88
N ASP A 30 4.35 5.00 10.18
CA ASP A 30 4.40 3.68 10.81
C ASP A 30 3.02 3.06 11.06
N ASP A 31 1.94 3.60 10.45
CA ASP A 31 0.53 3.28 10.74
C ASP A 31 0.33 1.79 11.11
N PRO A 32 0.11 1.48 12.40
CA PRO A 32 0.08 0.12 12.91
C PRO A 32 -1.30 -0.54 12.73
N LEU A 33 -2.30 0.22 12.28
CA LEU A 33 -3.70 -0.22 12.20
C LEU A 33 -4.14 -0.48 10.77
N PHE A 34 -3.93 0.47 9.85
CA PHE A 34 -4.55 0.36 8.53
C PHE A 34 -3.93 -0.76 7.69
N PRO A 35 -4.72 -1.64 7.04
CA PRO A 35 -4.21 -2.86 6.40
C PRO A 35 -3.50 -2.64 5.03
N SER A 36 -2.64 -1.62 4.95
CA SER A 36 -1.67 -1.44 3.87
C SER A 36 -0.51 -2.45 4.03
N PRO A 37 0.08 -2.98 2.94
CA PRO A 37 -0.08 -2.54 1.54
C PRO A 37 -1.23 -3.20 0.75
N ALA A 38 -1.92 -4.19 1.32
CA ALA A 38 -3.00 -4.91 0.65
C ALA A 38 -4.20 -4.04 0.26
N TRP A 39 -4.37 -2.91 0.95
CA TRP A 39 -5.29 -1.84 0.62
C TRP A 39 -4.52 -0.50 0.50
N ALA A 40 -5.03 0.42 -0.32
CA ALA A 40 -4.43 1.74 -0.48
C ALA A 40 -4.40 2.46 0.88
N PRO A 41 -3.25 2.99 1.33
CA PRO A 41 -3.09 3.52 2.68
C PRO A 41 -4.03 4.72 2.93
N VAL A 42 -4.33 4.98 4.20
CA VAL A 42 -4.86 6.29 4.59
C VAL A 42 -3.72 7.30 4.55
N ARG A 43 -3.97 8.45 3.94
CA ARG A 43 -3.05 9.60 3.93
C ARG A 43 -3.82 10.86 4.25
N PHE A 44 -3.20 11.75 5.02
CA PHE A 44 -3.63 13.13 5.26
C PHE A 44 -2.59 14.11 4.74
N ASP A 45 -3.02 15.35 4.51
CA ASP A 45 -2.17 16.48 4.11
C ASP A 45 -1.25 16.99 5.24
N ARG A 46 -1.53 16.61 6.48
CA ARG A 46 -0.82 16.98 7.70
C ARG A 46 -0.94 15.87 8.77
N PRO A 47 -0.23 15.93 9.90
CA PRO A 47 -0.41 15.00 11.02
C PRO A 47 -1.85 14.92 11.54
N LEU A 48 -2.20 13.84 12.23
CA LEU A 48 -3.56 13.58 12.71
C LEU A 48 -4.04 14.68 13.68
N ALA A 49 -4.93 15.54 13.19
CA ALA A 49 -5.53 16.65 13.93
C ALA A 49 -6.85 17.06 13.26
N VAL A 50 -7.72 17.76 13.98
CA VAL A 50 -8.96 18.33 13.41
C VAL A 50 -8.62 19.24 12.22
N GLY A 51 -9.36 19.05 11.12
CA GLY A 51 -9.14 19.76 9.85
C GLY A 51 -8.07 19.14 8.94
N ALA A 52 -7.38 18.07 9.34
CA ALA A 52 -6.54 17.30 8.44
C ALA A 52 -7.38 16.65 7.33
N ALA A 53 -7.04 16.89 6.06
CA ALA A 53 -7.81 16.48 4.90
C ALA A 53 -7.09 15.34 4.15
N GLY A 54 -7.84 14.35 3.66
CA GLY A 54 -7.21 13.15 3.11
C GLY A 54 -8.17 12.06 2.70
N GLY A 55 -7.76 10.80 2.89
CA GLY A 55 -8.57 9.64 2.54
C GLY A 55 -7.76 8.39 2.23
N HIS A 56 -8.42 7.41 1.60
CA HIS A 56 -7.78 6.18 1.10
C HIS A 56 -8.41 5.73 -0.22
N GLY A 57 -7.59 5.34 -1.21
CA GLY A 57 -8.08 4.95 -2.54
C GLY A 57 -8.95 6.05 -3.18
N PRO A 58 -10.22 5.78 -3.53
CA PRO A 58 -11.16 6.79 -4.05
C PRO A 58 -11.89 7.58 -2.94
N VAL A 59 -11.82 7.15 -1.68
CA VAL A 59 -12.57 7.76 -0.56
C VAL A 59 -11.85 9.01 -0.09
N ARG A 60 -12.60 10.10 0.17
CA ARG A 60 -12.07 11.36 0.69
C ARG A 60 -12.84 11.79 1.94
N TYR A 61 -12.11 12.28 2.93
CA TYR A 61 -12.66 12.74 4.20
C TYR A 61 -11.69 13.69 4.92
N THR A 62 -12.27 14.50 5.79
CA THR A 62 -11.58 15.42 6.69
C THR A 62 -11.76 14.96 8.14
N VAL A 63 -10.72 15.05 8.97
CA VAL A 63 -10.82 14.81 10.42
C VAL A 63 -11.71 15.88 11.05
N ALA A 64 -12.92 15.50 11.47
CA ALA A 64 -13.90 16.41 12.05
C ALA A 64 -13.76 16.52 13.57
N GLU A 65 -13.44 15.41 14.25
CA GLU A 65 -13.27 15.35 15.70
C GLU A 65 -12.09 14.42 16.02
N TYR A 66 -11.28 14.79 17.00
CA TYR A 66 -10.14 14.00 17.46
C TYR A 66 -9.92 14.20 18.96
N GLU A 67 -9.87 13.08 19.70
CA GLU A 67 -9.60 12.97 21.11
C GLU A 67 -8.42 11.98 21.28
N PRO A 68 -7.21 12.46 21.59
CA PRO A 68 -6.01 11.61 21.67
C PRO A 68 -6.19 10.42 22.61
N GLY A 69 -5.72 9.25 22.17
CA GLY A 69 -5.81 7.97 22.88
C GLY A 69 -7.23 7.42 23.04
N ARG A 70 -8.23 8.03 22.40
CA ARG A 70 -9.65 7.71 22.63
C ARG A 70 -10.48 7.60 21.35
N ARG A 71 -10.44 8.59 20.46
CA ARG A 71 -11.44 8.68 19.39
C ARG A 71 -11.00 9.57 18.24
N VAL A 72 -11.31 9.16 17.01
CA VAL A 72 -11.18 10.00 15.82
C VAL A 72 -12.38 9.80 14.90
N ARG A 73 -12.94 10.90 14.39
CA ARG A 73 -14.05 10.92 13.44
C ARG A 73 -13.61 11.61 12.14
N PHE A 74 -13.74 10.89 11.03
CA PHE A 74 -13.51 11.37 9.67
C PHE A 74 -14.85 11.64 9.00
N ALA A 75 -15.19 12.91 8.74
CA ALA A 75 -16.38 13.27 7.98
C ALA A 75 -16.11 13.16 6.49
N PHE A 76 -17.00 12.53 5.72
CA PHE A 76 -16.83 12.40 4.27
C PHE A 76 -16.92 13.77 3.58
N ASP A 77 -16.00 14.01 2.63
CA ASP A 77 -16.01 15.25 1.86
C ASP A 77 -17.17 15.24 0.83
N PRO A 78 -17.76 16.41 0.50
CA PRO A 78 -18.82 16.51 -0.51
C PRO A 78 -18.39 15.93 -1.88
N PRO A 79 -19.29 15.25 -2.63
CA PRO A 79 -20.73 15.09 -2.38
C PRO A 79 -21.09 13.98 -1.38
N GLY A 80 -20.11 13.36 -0.74
CA GLY A 80 -20.32 12.43 0.38
C GLY A 80 -20.96 13.12 1.59
N ASN A 81 -21.39 12.31 2.55
CA ASN A 81 -21.98 12.76 3.81
C ASN A 81 -21.78 11.70 4.89
N GLY A 82 -22.01 12.06 6.15
CA GLY A 82 -21.79 11.15 7.28
C GLY A 82 -20.31 11.01 7.63
N PHE A 83 -19.94 9.90 8.27
CA PHE A 83 -18.60 9.73 8.82
C PHE A 83 -18.14 8.27 8.93
N HIS A 84 -16.81 8.12 9.01
CA HIS A 84 -16.15 7.01 9.71
C HIS A 84 -15.72 7.46 11.10
N GLU A 85 -15.80 6.58 12.10
CA GLU A 85 -15.28 6.81 13.44
C GLU A 85 -14.54 5.57 13.93
N LEU A 86 -13.40 5.78 14.58
CA LEU A 86 -12.69 4.79 15.36
C LEU A 86 -12.61 5.26 16.81
N SER A 87 -12.93 4.38 17.76
CA SER A 87 -12.90 4.70 19.19
C SER A 87 -12.45 3.54 20.07
N VAL A 88 -11.78 3.87 21.17
CA VAL A 88 -11.22 2.95 22.17
C VAL A 88 -11.84 3.25 23.53
N GLU A 89 -12.59 2.28 24.07
CA GLU A 89 -13.25 2.39 25.37
C GLU A 89 -12.61 1.42 26.39
N PRO A 90 -12.33 1.83 27.64
CA PRO A 90 -11.81 0.93 28.67
C PRO A 90 -12.89 -0.07 29.15
N LEU A 91 -12.53 -1.34 29.29
CA LEU A 91 -13.36 -2.42 29.86
C LEU A 91 -12.72 -3.04 31.13
N GLY A 92 -11.95 -2.21 31.85
CA GLY A 92 -11.14 -2.58 33.01
C GLY A 92 -9.63 -2.39 32.78
N PRO A 93 -8.78 -2.70 33.78
CA PRO A 93 -7.35 -2.38 33.73
C PRO A 93 -6.56 -3.05 32.60
N GLY A 94 -6.97 -4.25 32.15
CA GLY A 94 -6.28 -5.03 31.12
C GLY A 94 -7.10 -5.32 29.87
N ARG A 95 -8.21 -4.61 29.63
CA ARG A 95 -9.07 -4.81 28.46
C ARG A 95 -9.65 -3.50 27.94
N CYS A 96 -9.82 -3.43 26.63
CA CYS A 96 -10.53 -2.34 25.96
C CYS A 96 -11.44 -2.86 24.85
N LEU A 97 -12.33 -1.98 24.38
CA LEU A 97 -13.23 -2.18 23.26
C LEU A 97 -12.80 -1.23 22.15
N LEU A 98 -12.27 -1.77 21.05
CA LEU A 98 -12.03 -1.01 19.83
C LEU A 98 -13.29 -1.09 18.97
N ARG A 99 -13.84 0.06 18.59
CA ARG A 99 -15.06 0.20 17.79
C ARG A 99 -14.74 0.95 16.50
N HIS A 100 -15.29 0.45 15.40
CA HIS A 100 -15.47 1.18 14.15
C HIS A 100 -16.95 1.45 13.92
N VAL A 101 -17.28 2.66 13.47
CA VAL A 101 -18.61 3.04 12.98
C VAL A 101 -18.46 3.69 11.62
N LEU A 102 -19.21 3.22 10.63
CA LEU A 102 -19.60 4.01 9.45
C LEU A 102 -21.07 4.38 9.59
N GLU A 103 -21.37 5.67 9.37
CA GLU A 103 -22.72 6.15 9.11
C GLU A 103 -22.73 7.03 7.86
N GLN A 104 -23.63 6.76 6.92
CA GLN A 104 -23.74 7.52 5.66
C GLN A 104 -25.16 7.41 5.08
N ASP A 105 -25.75 8.53 4.68
CA ASP A 105 -26.96 8.55 3.85
C ASP A 105 -26.62 8.24 2.39
N GLN A 106 -27.20 7.16 1.87
CA GLN A 106 -26.94 6.70 0.50
C GLN A 106 -28.17 6.82 -0.39
N ARG A 107 -27.93 7.19 -1.66
CA ARG A 107 -28.95 7.46 -2.68
C ARG A 107 -28.67 6.64 -3.94
N GLY A 108 -29.73 6.17 -4.61
CA GLY A 108 -29.65 5.53 -5.94
C GLY A 108 -28.54 4.49 -6.09
N THR A 109 -27.57 4.78 -6.96
CA THR A 109 -26.43 3.92 -7.31
C THR A 109 -25.48 3.66 -6.13
N GLU A 110 -25.34 4.58 -5.18
CA GLU A 110 -24.50 4.39 -3.99
C GLU A 110 -25.01 3.23 -3.12
N ARG A 111 -26.33 3.20 -2.88
CA ARG A 111 -26.97 2.15 -2.08
C ARG A 111 -26.90 0.80 -2.78
N LEU A 112 -26.97 0.77 -4.12
CA LEU A 112 -26.77 -0.44 -4.90
C LEU A 112 -25.31 -0.91 -4.84
N ALA A 113 -24.34 -0.01 -5.01
CA ALA A 113 -22.92 -0.32 -4.88
C ALA A 113 -22.58 -0.83 -3.47
N TRP A 114 -23.20 -0.26 -2.44
CA TRP A 114 -23.10 -0.73 -1.05
C TRP A 114 -23.56 -2.18 -0.88
N LEU A 115 -24.77 -2.49 -1.34
CA LEU A 115 -25.35 -3.83 -1.22
C LEU A 115 -24.59 -4.89 -2.02
N LEU A 116 -24.13 -4.53 -3.23
CA LEU A 116 -23.42 -5.46 -4.12
C LEU A 116 -21.96 -5.68 -3.70
N ALA A 117 -21.20 -4.60 -3.44
CA ALA A 117 -19.75 -4.66 -3.32
C ALA A 117 -19.18 -3.98 -2.07
N VAL A 118 -19.53 -2.71 -1.82
CA VAL A 118 -18.80 -1.89 -0.83
C VAL A 118 -18.97 -2.46 0.58
N ARG A 119 -20.15 -2.95 0.98
CA ARG A 119 -20.34 -3.55 2.32
C ARG A 119 -19.36 -4.71 2.59
N ALA A 120 -19.13 -5.57 1.59
CA ALA A 120 -18.27 -6.74 1.73
C ALA A 120 -16.78 -6.37 1.75
N VAL A 121 -16.38 -5.40 0.92
CA VAL A 121 -15.00 -4.88 0.88
C VAL A 121 -14.70 -4.10 2.16
N HIS A 122 -15.54 -3.11 2.50
CA HIS A 122 -15.42 -2.29 3.71
C HIS A 122 -15.35 -3.15 4.97
N GLY A 123 -16.28 -4.09 5.15
CA GLY A 123 -16.25 -5.01 6.28
C GLY A 123 -14.93 -5.80 6.35
N THR A 124 -14.36 -6.22 5.22
CA THR A 124 -13.06 -6.91 5.22
C THR A 124 -11.90 -5.98 5.61
N VAL A 125 -11.90 -4.72 5.13
CA VAL A 125 -10.88 -3.72 5.49
C VAL A 125 -10.92 -3.41 6.98
N VAL A 126 -12.12 -3.20 7.54
CA VAL A 126 -12.30 -2.90 8.96
C VAL A 126 -11.94 -4.10 9.83
N GLU A 127 -12.32 -5.31 9.45
CA GLU A 127 -11.94 -6.52 10.20
C GLU A 127 -10.41 -6.74 10.17
N GLU A 128 -9.73 -6.48 9.05
CA GLU A 128 -8.26 -6.55 8.98
C GLU A 128 -7.56 -5.41 9.75
N LEU A 129 -8.20 -4.24 9.91
CA LEU A 129 -7.74 -3.18 10.81
C LEU A 129 -7.84 -3.61 12.29
N LEU A 130 -8.96 -4.24 12.67
CA LEU A 130 -9.15 -4.79 14.01
C LEU A 130 -8.19 -5.96 14.30
N ASP A 131 -7.86 -6.78 13.30
CA ASP A 131 -6.83 -7.81 13.40
C ASP A 131 -5.44 -7.20 13.64
N ASN A 132 -5.08 -6.12 12.93
CA ASN A 132 -3.81 -5.42 13.13
C ASN A 132 -3.70 -4.82 14.54
N ALA A 133 -4.80 -4.27 15.07
CA ALA A 133 -4.84 -3.80 16.46
C ALA A 133 -4.59 -4.93 17.46
N GLU A 134 -5.26 -6.08 17.30
CA GLU A 134 -5.06 -7.26 18.17
C GLU A 134 -3.61 -7.76 18.10
N LEU A 135 -3.05 -7.81 16.89
CA LEU A 135 -1.70 -8.29 16.59
C LEU A 135 -0.62 -7.37 17.16
N ALA A 136 -0.76 -6.06 16.95
CA ALA A 136 0.09 -5.03 17.54
C ALA A 136 0.06 -5.05 19.08
N LEU A 137 -1.09 -5.39 19.68
CA LEU A 137 -1.26 -5.37 21.13
C LEU A 137 -0.85 -6.68 21.82
N THR A 138 -0.89 -7.82 21.14
CA THR A 138 -0.77 -9.16 21.76
C THR A 138 0.23 -10.11 21.09
N GLY A 139 0.75 -9.76 19.91
CA GLY A 139 1.58 -10.64 19.08
C GLY A 139 0.80 -11.71 18.31
N ALA A 140 -0.52 -11.79 18.44
CA ALA A 140 -1.37 -12.75 17.73
C ALA A 140 -2.73 -12.16 17.32
N THR A 141 -3.50 -12.92 16.54
CA THR A 141 -4.90 -12.62 16.23
C THR A 141 -5.73 -13.88 16.47
N ALA A 142 -6.65 -13.87 17.43
CA ALA A 142 -7.41 -15.06 17.82
C ALA A 142 -8.37 -15.54 16.73
N ARG A 143 -8.90 -14.63 15.90
CA ARG A 143 -9.84 -14.93 14.80
C ARG A 143 -9.54 -14.08 13.55
N PRO A 144 -8.49 -14.40 12.79
CA PRO A 144 -8.09 -13.61 11.63
C PRO A 144 -9.20 -13.50 10.58
N ALA A 145 -9.43 -12.28 10.11
CA ALA A 145 -10.29 -11.94 9.00
C ALA A 145 -9.85 -12.70 7.73
N ARG A 146 -10.83 -13.18 6.95
CA ARG A 146 -10.57 -13.95 5.73
C ARG A 146 -11.18 -13.25 4.52
N ARG A 147 -10.32 -12.75 3.62
CA ARG A 147 -10.71 -12.26 2.29
C ARG A 147 -11.43 -13.37 1.51
N GLY A 148 -12.76 -13.34 1.49
CA GLY A 148 -13.59 -14.30 0.74
C GLY A 148 -13.38 -14.22 -0.77
N ARG A 149 -13.77 -15.26 -1.53
CA ARG A 149 -13.57 -15.32 -3.00
C ARG A 149 -14.12 -14.08 -3.73
N TYR A 150 -15.30 -13.62 -3.32
CA TYR A 150 -15.93 -12.40 -3.87
C TYR A 150 -15.06 -11.15 -3.61
N VAL A 151 -14.64 -10.91 -2.37
CA VAL A 151 -13.80 -9.76 -2.00
C VAL A 151 -12.45 -9.81 -2.72
N ARG A 152 -11.82 -10.98 -2.85
CA ARG A 152 -10.58 -11.15 -3.64
C ARG A 152 -10.76 -10.79 -5.12
N LEU A 153 -11.93 -11.08 -5.69
CA LEU A 153 -12.27 -10.71 -7.07
C LEU A 153 -12.46 -9.19 -7.19
N VAL A 154 -13.28 -8.58 -6.33
CA VAL A 154 -13.49 -7.13 -6.33
C VAL A 154 -12.17 -6.39 -6.14
N GLN A 155 -11.39 -6.74 -5.11
CA GLN A 155 -10.06 -6.20 -4.85
C GLN A 155 -9.10 -6.35 -6.04
N ARG A 156 -9.16 -7.46 -6.81
CA ARG A 156 -8.37 -7.64 -8.03
C ARG A 156 -8.82 -6.73 -9.18
N LEU A 157 -10.13 -6.51 -9.32
CA LEU A 157 -10.70 -5.66 -10.36
C LEU A 157 -10.43 -4.18 -10.08
N THR A 158 -10.63 -3.73 -8.83
CA THR A 158 -10.44 -2.35 -8.38
C THR A 158 -9.00 -2.00 -8.02
N TRP A 159 -8.06 -2.96 -8.07
CA TRP A 159 -6.64 -2.71 -7.80
C TRP A 159 -6.11 -1.56 -8.68
N ASP A 160 -5.21 -0.75 -8.13
CA ASP A 160 -4.63 0.41 -8.79
C ASP A 160 -4.07 0.04 -10.18
N ARG A 161 -4.16 0.99 -11.11
CA ARG A 161 -3.64 0.86 -12.47
C ARG A 161 -2.38 1.71 -12.57
N PRO A 162 -1.26 1.19 -13.10
CA PRO A 162 -0.08 2.00 -13.29
C PRO A 162 -0.36 3.19 -14.22
N ALA A 163 -0.02 4.38 -13.75
CA ALA A 163 -0.12 5.62 -14.53
C ALA A 163 1.04 5.68 -15.53
N ALA A 164 0.82 6.32 -16.69
CA ALA A 164 1.96 6.71 -17.52
C ALA A 164 2.71 7.86 -16.85
N THR A 165 4.02 7.86 -16.98
CA THR A 165 4.92 8.91 -16.50
C THR A 165 6.07 9.05 -17.50
N ASP A 166 6.81 10.15 -17.42
CA ASP A 166 8.12 10.23 -18.06
C ASP A 166 9.12 9.30 -17.35
N VAL A 167 10.17 8.89 -18.06
CA VAL A 167 11.28 8.13 -17.48
C VAL A 167 11.97 9.03 -16.44
N PRO A 168 12.08 8.63 -15.16
CA PRO A 168 12.70 9.46 -14.13
C PRO A 168 14.18 9.73 -14.45
N GLU A 169 14.66 10.96 -14.21
CA GLU A 169 16.09 11.31 -14.37
C GLU A 169 17.00 10.49 -13.44
N ALA A 170 16.45 10.04 -12.31
CA ALA A 170 17.11 9.14 -11.35
C ALA A 170 17.25 7.68 -11.85
N ALA A 171 16.74 7.33 -13.03
CA ALA A 171 16.95 6.03 -13.67
C ALA A 171 18.35 5.96 -14.33
N GLY A 172 19.39 6.13 -13.51
CA GLY A 172 20.79 6.27 -13.91
C GLY A 172 21.33 5.07 -14.69
N LEU A 173 21.03 3.84 -14.26
CA LEU A 173 21.44 2.62 -14.95
C LEU A 173 20.78 2.52 -16.32
N LEU A 174 19.48 2.83 -16.43
CA LEU A 174 18.78 2.83 -17.72
C LEU A 174 19.31 3.91 -18.67
N HIS A 175 19.66 5.08 -18.13
CA HIS A 175 20.26 6.17 -18.90
C HIS A 175 21.67 5.83 -19.39
N ALA A 176 22.50 5.20 -18.55
CA ALA A 176 23.86 4.77 -18.90
C ALA A 176 23.86 3.59 -19.89
N ALA A 177 23.02 2.59 -19.68
CA ALA A 177 22.98 1.37 -20.50
C ALA A 177 22.36 1.57 -21.88
N LEU A 178 21.42 2.53 -22.04
CA LEU A 178 20.89 2.92 -23.35
C LEU A 178 20.68 4.44 -23.46
N PRO A 179 21.77 5.21 -23.69
CA PRO A 179 21.71 6.68 -23.75
C PRO A 179 20.88 7.21 -24.93
N VAL A 180 20.90 6.50 -26.05
CA VAL A 180 20.13 6.80 -27.26
C VAL A 180 19.14 5.67 -27.52
N ALA A 181 17.85 5.99 -27.52
CA ALA A 181 16.77 5.05 -27.79
C ALA A 181 15.76 5.65 -28.78
N ASP A 182 15.33 4.87 -29.76
CA ASP A 182 14.27 5.25 -30.72
C ASP A 182 12.87 5.22 -30.08
N HIS A 183 12.75 4.62 -28.89
CA HIS A 183 11.54 4.60 -28.10
C HIS A 183 11.84 4.49 -26.60
N GLN A 184 11.05 5.21 -25.80
CA GLN A 184 10.94 5.01 -24.36
C GLN A 184 9.49 5.14 -23.90
N ASP A 185 9.11 4.39 -22.86
CA ASP A 185 7.92 4.63 -22.06
C ASP A 185 8.20 4.28 -20.57
N ALA A 186 7.39 4.81 -19.66
CA ALA A 186 7.46 4.50 -18.24
C ALA A 186 6.09 4.46 -17.58
N PHE A 187 5.94 3.58 -16.59
CA PHE A 187 4.71 3.39 -15.84
C PHE A 187 4.99 3.34 -14.34
N ALA A 188 4.19 4.07 -13.57
CA ALA A 188 4.38 4.23 -12.14
C ALA A 188 3.19 3.71 -11.31
N VAL A 189 3.50 3.20 -10.12
CA VAL A 189 2.55 2.83 -9.06
C VAL A 189 3.01 3.41 -7.72
N GLU A 190 2.09 3.59 -6.77
CA GLU A 190 2.44 3.95 -5.39
C GLU A 190 3.28 2.83 -4.77
N TRP A 191 4.38 3.20 -4.11
CA TRP A 191 5.09 2.33 -3.18
C TRP A 191 4.40 2.43 -1.81
N ARG A 192 3.64 1.40 -1.43
CA ARG A 192 2.80 1.42 -0.23
C ARG A 192 3.57 0.99 1.02
N PRO A 193 3.19 1.44 2.23
CA PRO A 193 3.81 1.04 3.48
C PRO A 193 3.94 -0.49 3.63
N GLY A 194 5.16 -0.96 3.88
CA GLY A 194 5.47 -2.39 4.03
C GLY A 194 5.76 -3.16 2.74
N MET A 195 5.75 -2.51 1.57
CA MET A 195 6.30 -3.11 0.35
C MET A 195 7.83 -3.08 0.37
N PRO A 196 8.54 -4.02 -0.30
CA PRO A 196 10.00 -4.01 -0.32
C PRO A 196 10.54 -2.76 -1.03
N ALA A 197 11.62 -2.20 -0.49
CA ALA A 197 12.40 -1.14 -1.14
C ALA A 197 13.32 -1.70 -2.24
N ASP A 198 13.84 -2.92 -2.04
CA ASP A 198 14.71 -3.62 -2.98
C ASP A 198 14.04 -3.80 -4.37
N PRO A 199 14.64 -3.30 -5.47
CA PRO A 199 14.12 -3.43 -6.83
C PRO A 199 14.16 -4.86 -7.40
N GLU A 200 14.96 -5.78 -6.85
CA GLU A 200 14.98 -7.19 -7.28
C GLU A 200 13.65 -7.88 -6.95
N ALA A 201 13.11 -7.67 -5.74
CA ALA A 201 11.78 -8.18 -5.35
C ALA A 201 10.65 -7.73 -6.31
N TRP A 202 10.81 -6.57 -6.95
CA TRP A 202 9.87 -6.02 -7.92
C TRP A 202 9.96 -6.62 -9.31
N ASN A 203 10.91 -7.52 -9.61
CA ASN A 203 11.10 -8.12 -10.93
C ASN A 203 9.75 -8.51 -11.59
N VAL A 204 9.47 -7.76 -12.65
CA VAL A 204 8.23 -7.68 -13.42
C VAL A 204 8.23 -8.61 -14.64
N LEU A 205 9.42 -9.02 -15.09
CA LEU A 205 9.59 -9.70 -16.37
C LEU A 205 9.30 -11.20 -16.23
N PRO A 206 8.77 -11.86 -17.28
CA PRO A 206 8.55 -13.30 -17.28
C PRO A 206 9.87 -14.05 -17.50
N GLY A 207 10.03 -15.19 -16.81
CA GLY A 207 11.22 -16.03 -16.89
C GLY A 207 12.27 -15.65 -15.87
N ASP A 208 13.53 -15.95 -16.19
CA ASP A 208 14.71 -15.49 -15.47
C ASP A 208 15.39 -14.44 -16.38
N PRO A 209 14.98 -13.16 -16.32
CA PRO A 209 15.47 -12.14 -17.22
C PRO A 209 16.95 -11.88 -16.95
N SER A 210 17.74 -11.74 -18.01
CA SER A 210 19.13 -11.31 -17.92
C SER A 210 19.25 -10.01 -17.08
N VAL A 211 19.67 -10.16 -15.83
CA VAL A 211 20.05 -9.05 -14.93
C VAL A 211 21.30 -8.42 -15.52
N VAL A 212 21.25 -7.10 -15.71
CA VAL A 212 22.39 -6.34 -16.21
C VAL A 212 23.14 -5.71 -15.03
N GLU A 213 22.43 -4.99 -14.15
CA GLU A 213 23.04 -4.22 -13.06
C GLU A 213 22.00 -3.85 -11.98
N TYR A 214 22.46 -3.58 -10.76
CA TYR A 214 21.67 -3.05 -9.64
C TYR A 214 22.49 -1.98 -8.89
N ASP A 215 21.86 -0.86 -8.50
CA ASP A 215 22.50 0.20 -7.69
C ASP A 215 21.87 0.38 -6.29
N GLY A 216 20.93 -0.50 -5.93
CA GLY A 216 20.21 -0.50 -4.67
C GLY A 216 18.81 0.13 -4.74
N ALA A 217 18.61 1.13 -5.60
CA ALA A 217 17.29 1.75 -5.84
C ALA A 217 16.73 1.42 -7.23
N GLU A 218 17.61 1.23 -8.21
CA GLU A 218 17.30 0.79 -9.57
C GLU A 218 17.81 -0.63 -9.81
N GLY A 219 16.97 -1.45 -10.45
CA GLY A 219 17.36 -2.73 -11.04
C GLY A 219 17.20 -2.69 -12.55
N LEU A 220 18.28 -2.99 -13.29
CA LEU A 220 18.35 -2.97 -14.73
C LEU A 220 18.35 -4.40 -15.30
N TYR A 221 17.42 -4.64 -16.23
CA TYR A 221 17.20 -5.90 -16.91
C TYR A 221 17.21 -5.69 -18.42
N GLY A 222 17.63 -6.68 -19.20
CA GLY A 222 17.46 -6.63 -20.65
C GLY A 222 18.49 -7.41 -21.44
N GLU A 223 18.30 -7.42 -22.76
CA GLU A 223 19.08 -8.25 -23.67
C GLU A 223 19.40 -7.49 -24.96
N ASP A 224 20.53 -7.86 -25.56
CA ASP A 224 20.96 -7.40 -26.88
C ASP A 224 20.57 -8.44 -27.93
N GLY A 225 19.36 -8.28 -28.45
CA GLY A 225 18.82 -9.15 -29.48
C GLY A 225 19.33 -8.78 -30.88
N LYS A 226 19.42 -9.78 -31.75
CA LYS A 226 19.92 -9.68 -33.14
C LYS A 226 19.40 -8.45 -33.94
N HIS A 227 18.17 -8.02 -33.68
CA HIS A 227 17.51 -6.92 -34.42
C HIS A 227 17.20 -5.69 -33.54
N LEU A 228 17.32 -5.78 -32.21
CA LEU A 228 17.06 -4.69 -31.27
C LEU A 228 17.74 -4.93 -29.92
N THR A 229 18.26 -3.85 -29.36
CA THR A 229 18.61 -3.75 -27.94
C THR A 229 17.37 -3.32 -27.16
N TYR A 230 17.10 -4.01 -26.06
CA TYR A 230 16.03 -3.69 -25.10
C TYR A 230 16.60 -3.59 -23.69
N ARG A 231 16.17 -2.57 -22.94
CA ARG A 231 16.46 -2.40 -21.52
C ARG A 231 15.19 -2.01 -20.77
N VAL A 232 15.02 -2.57 -19.58
CA VAL A 232 13.99 -2.22 -18.61
C VAL A 232 14.69 -1.89 -17.32
N SER A 233 14.27 -0.81 -16.66
CA SER A 233 14.58 -0.66 -15.25
C SER A 233 13.34 -0.61 -14.38
N VAL A 234 13.52 -1.03 -13.15
CA VAL A 234 12.58 -0.81 -12.05
C VAL A 234 13.30 0.06 -11.03
N LEU A 235 12.84 1.31 -10.91
CA LEU A 235 13.32 2.28 -9.92
C LEU A 235 12.31 2.34 -8.76
N VAL A 236 12.80 2.13 -7.53
CA VAL A 236 12.04 2.32 -6.30
C VAL A 236 12.48 3.64 -5.64
N ASP A 237 11.61 4.64 -5.69
CA ASP A 237 11.80 5.92 -5.03
C ASP A 237 10.95 5.95 -3.75
N GLU A 238 11.58 5.67 -2.62
CA GLU A 238 10.94 5.73 -1.30
C GLU A 238 10.48 7.15 -0.93
N SER A 239 11.19 8.18 -1.39
CA SER A 239 10.93 9.59 -1.06
C SER A 239 9.66 10.10 -1.76
N ALA A 240 9.52 9.82 -3.06
CA ALA A 240 8.31 10.06 -3.83
C ALA A 240 7.24 8.98 -3.64
N ARG A 241 7.55 7.93 -2.86
CA ARG A 241 6.72 6.74 -2.61
C ARG A 241 6.19 6.14 -3.91
N ARG A 242 7.10 5.84 -4.83
CA ARG A 242 6.76 5.43 -6.19
C ARG A 242 7.68 4.30 -6.65
N VAL A 243 7.10 3.29 -7.29
CA VAL A 243 7.86 2.36 -8.12
C VAL A 243 7.56 2.65 -9.58
N THR A 244 8.62 2.92 -10.35
CA THR A 244 8.53 3.22 -11.77
C THR A 244 9.23 2.13 -12.56
N MET A 245 8.50 1.52 -13.49
CA MET A 245 9.06 0.61 -14.48
C MET A 245 9.20 1.36 -15.80
N SER A 246 10.43 1.47 -16.29
CA SER A 246 10.80 2.24 -17.48
C SER A 246 11.40 1.30 -18.53
N SER A 247 11.00 1.44 -19.79
CA SER A 247 11.55 0.66 -20.90
C SER A 247 12.19 1.56 -21.95
N ARG A 248 13.37 1.17 -22.46
CA ARG A 248 14.02 1.80 -23.62
C ARG A 248 14.35 0.77 -24.69
N VAL A 249 14.16 1.16 -25.95
CA VAL A 249 14.35 0.27 -27.11
C VAL A 249 15.14 0.97 -28.22
N ARG A 250 16.13 0.27 -28.77
CA ARG A 250 16.93 0.71 -29.92
C ARG A 250 17.01 -0.38 -30.99
N PRO A 251 16.17 -0.35 -32.04
CA PRO A 251 16.25 -1.30 -33.14
C PRO A 251 17.46 -1.01 -34.07
N HIS A 252 18.20 -2.05 -34.44
CA HIS A 252 19.43 -1.89 -35.24
C HIS A 252 19.17 -1.76 -36.74
N ASP A 253 18.16 -2.48 -37.26
CA ASP A 253 17.90 -2.59 -38.70
C ASP A 253 16.43 -2.31 -39.07
N ARG A 254 16.10 -2.47 -40.36
CA ARG A 254 14.73 -2.27 -40.88
C ARG A 254 13.74 -3.28 -40.31
N TRP A 255 14.16 -4.52 -40.02
CA TRP A 255 13.33 -5.57 -39.46
C TRP A 255 13.02 -5.32 -37.99
N GLY A 256 14.02 -4.93 -37.20
CA GLY A 256 13.86 -4.49 -35.82
C GLY A 256 12.90 -3.30 -35.72
N ARG A 257 13.02 -2.31 -36.61
CA ARG A 257 12.09 -1.16 -36.65
C ARG A 257 10.66 -1.58 -36.99
N LEU A 258 10.46 -2.47 -37.95
CA LEU A 258 9.13 -2.99 -38.33
C LEU A 258 8.51 -3.84 -37.20
N HIS A 259 9.29 -4.75 -36.62
CA HIS A 259 8.91 -5.57 -35.47
C HIS A 259 8.52 -4.69 -34.28
N TRP A 260 9.36 -3.73 -33.91
CA TRP A 260 9.07 -2.81 -32.82
C TRP A 260 7.82 -1.96 -33.08
N ALA A 261 7.60 -1.49 -34.31
CA ALA A 261 6.39 -0.74 -34.66
C ALA A 261 5.08 -1.54 -34.42
N LEU A 262 5.13 -2.87 -34.52
CA LEU A 262 4.04 -3.76 -34.13
C LEU A 262 3.96 -3.91 -32.61
N VAL A 263 5.06 -4.30 -31.96
CA VAL A 263 5.13 -4.56 -30.50
C VAL A 263 4.76 -3.34 -29.67
N ARG A 264 5.20 -2.14 -30.07
CA ARG A 264 4.90 -0.85 -29.42
C ARG A 264 3.40 -0.58 -29.22
N ARG A 265 2.51 -1.18 -30.04
CA ARG A 265 1.06 -1.05 -29.85
C ARG A 265 0.56 -1.85 -28.63
N ALA A 266 1.18 -2.98 -28.33
CA ALA A 266 0.83 -3.84 -27.21
C ALA A 266 1.67 -3.54 -25.94
N HIS A 267 2.90 -3.01 -26.11
CA HIS A 267 3.84 -2.77 -25.01
C HIS A 267 3.22 -1.99 -23.83
N PRO A 268 2.53 -0.84 -24.01
CA PRO A 268 1.95 -0.09 -22.90
C PRO A 268 0.86 -0.85 -22.13
N VAL A 269 0.24 -1.88 -22.74
CA VAL A 269 -0.74 -2.74 -22.07
C VAL A 269 -0.03 -3.85 -21.31
N ALA A 270 0.93 -4.53 -21.95
CA ALA A 270 1.75 -5.57 -21.33
C ALA A 270 2.52 -5.03 -20.11
N ALA A 271 3.22 -3.91 -20.28
CA ALA A 271 3.99 -3.23 -19.27
C ALA A 271 3.15 -2.91 -18.01
N ARG A 272 2.00 -2.27 -18.18
CA ARG A 272 1.06 -1.99 -17.08
C ARG A 272 0.52 -3.26 -16.42
N LEU A 273 0.29 -4.34 -17.17
CA LEU A 273 -0.18 -5.61 -16.61
C LEU A 273 0.89 -6.31 -15.76
N LEU A 274 2.15 -6.28 -16.21
CA LEU A 274 3.28 -6.83 -15.46
C LEU A 274 3.51 -6.07 -14.15
N LEU A 275 3.64 -4.73 -14.20
CA LEU A 275 3.82 -3.91 -13.00
C LEU A 275 2.64 -4.02 -12.03
N ARG A 276 1.39 -4.01 -12.52
CA ARG A 276 0.19 -4.23 -11.68
C ARG A 276 0.18 -5.62 -11.04
N ARG A 277 0.69 -6.65 -11.73
CA ARG A 277 0.82 -8.01 -11.20
C ARG A 277 1.90 -8.10 -10.13
N ALA A 278 3.08 -7.50 -10.35
CA ALA A 278 4.17 -7.45 -9.38
C ALA A 278 3.75 -6.69 -8.11
N HIS A 279 3.23 -5.46 -8.26
CA HIS A 279 2.70 -4.68 -7.14
C HIS A 279 1.66 -5.49 -6.34
N ARG A 280 0.69 -6.13 -7.02
CA ARG A 280 -0.35 -6.92 -6.32
C ARG A 280 0.20 -8.20 -5.69
N ARG A 281 1.23 -8.83 -6.25
CA ARG A 281 1.94 -9.98 -5.63
C ARG A 281 2.58 -9.54 -4.32
N LEU A 282 3.43 -8.51 -4.38
CA LEU A 282 4.19 -8.01 -3.24
C LEU A 282 3.27 -7.47 -2.13
N ALA A 283 2.28 -6.65 -2.50
CA ALA A 283 1.34 -6.07 -1.53
C ALA A 283 0.43 -7.09 -0.81
N LEU A 284 0.35 -8.33 -1.32
CA LEU A 284 -0.39 -9.42 -0.70
C LEU A 284 0.50 -10.42 0.04
N ALA A 285 1.83 -10.32 -0.13
CA ALA A 285 2.84 -11.14 0.55
C ALA A 285 3.58 -10.38 1.67
N ALA A 286 3.58 -9.05 1.62
CA ALA A 286 4.13 -8.17 2.64
C ALA A 286 3.51 -8.36 4.03
N LEU A 287 4.31 -8.08 5.07
CA LEU A 287 3.89 -8.07 6.46
C LEU A 287 2.75 -7.07 6.69
N ARG A 288 1.76 -7.49 7.49
CA ARG A 288 0.63 -6.66 7.92
C ARG A 288 1.09 -5.54 8.86
N ALA A 289 0.26 -4.51 9.03
CA ALA A 289 0.62 -3.35 9.86
C ALA A 289 0.95 -3.73 11.31
N GLY A 290 0.15 -4.62 11.92
CA GLY A 290 0.43 -5.13 13.27
C GLY A 290 1.68 -5.99 13.37
N GLU A 291 2.06 -6.72 12.30
CA GLU A 291 3.31 -7.49 12.23
C GLU A 291 4.52 -6.56 12.16
N ARG A 292 4.50 -5.56 11.28
CA ARG A 292 5.59 -4.56 11.16
C ARG A 292 5.79 -3.82 12.48
N HIS A 293 4.70 -3.40 13.14
CA HIS A 293 4.78 -2.76 14.45
C HIS A 293 5.43 -3.67 15.50
N ALA A 294 5.03 -4.95 15.57
CA ALA A 294 5.64 -5.91 16.49
C ALA A 294 7.12 -6.15 16.18
N SER A 295 7.52 -6.19 14.91
CA SER A 295 8.93 -6.32 14.51
C SER A 295 9.78 -5.13 14.93
N HIS A 296 9.28 -3.90 14.82
CA HIS A 296 10.02 -2.70 15.24
C HIS A 296 10.26 -2.68 16.76
N LEU A 297 9.26 -3.08 17.56
CA LEU A 297 9.43 -3.19 19.01
C LEU A 297 10.50 -4.23 19.42
N VAL A 298 10.74 -5.25 18.58
CA VAL A 298 11.80 -6.24 18.81
C VAL A 298 13.17 -5.68 18.44
N SER A 299 13.31 -4.94 17.33
CA SER A 299 14.59 -4.30 16.98
C SER A 299 15.01 -3.24 18.00
N ASP A 300 14.08 -2.36 18.38
CA ASP A 300 14.36 -1.27 19.33
C ASP A 300 14.76 -1.83 20.72
N GLY A 301 14.19 -2.97 21.11
CA GLY A 301 14.52 -3.68 22.34
C GLY A 301 15.85 -4.45 22.31
N VAL A 302 16.36 -4.80 21.12
CA VAL A 302 17.68 -5.43 20.95
C VAL A 302 18.79 -4.39 21.00
N ASP A 303 18.61 -3.24 20.36
CA ASP A 303 19.60 -2.16 20.38
C ASP A 303 19.76 -1.56 21.79
N ALA A 304 18.65 -1.44 22.55
CA ALA A 304 18.66 -1.01 23.95
C ALA A 304 19.27 -2.03 24.94
N GLY A 305 19.64 -3.24 24.49
CA GLY A 305 20.13 -4.33 25.34
C GLY A 305 21.66 -4.52 25.36
N SER A 306 22.43 -3.62 24.74
CA SER A 306 23.86 -3.82 24.47
C SER A 306 24.83 -2.99 25.33
N ASP A 307 24.52 -2.82 26.63
CA ASP A 307 25.51 -2.33 27.61
C ASP A 307 26.58 -3.41 27.87
N PRO A 308 27.89 -3.14 27.64
CA PRO A 308 28.94 -4.10 27.94
C PRO A 308 29.14 -4.20 29.45
N VAL A 309 28.83 -5.36 30.02
CA VAL A 309 29.17 -5.68 31.42
C VAL A 309 30.69 -5.70 31.56
N VAL A 310 31.24 -4.61 32.09
CA VAL A 310 32.65 -4.51 32.48
C VAL A 310 32.88 -5.40 33.70
N LEU A 311 33.29 -6.64 33.46
CA LEU A 311 33.87 -7.50 34.49
C LEU A 311 35.26 -6.98 34.83
N MET A 312 35.37 -6.23 35.93
CA MET A 312 36.65 -6.04 36.60
C MET A 312 37.03 -7.33 37.34
N SER A 313 38.18 -7.90 36.99
CA SER A 313 38.97 -8.86 37.78
C SER A 313 40.44 -8.49 37.61
#